data_AF-A0A3D1IQ08-F1
#
_entry.id   AF-A0A3D1IQ08-F1
#
_cell.length_a   1.000
_cell.length_b   1.000
_cell.length_c   1.000
_cell.angle_alpha   90.00
_cell.angle_beta   90.00
_cell.angle_gamma   90.00
#
_symmetry.space_group_name_H-M   'P 1'
#
loop_
_entity.id
_entity.type
_entity.pdbx_description
1 polymer ?
#
loop_
_entity_poly.entity_id
_entity_poly.type
_entity_poly.pdbx_seq_one_letter_code
_entity_poly.pdbx_strand_id
1 'polypeptide(L)'
;TDFQGNLFEGSQQLLAWADKLIEIKTICHCGRKATMVLRTDEVGNVVREGEQVEIGGNDRYTSVCRKCFKEGMANPQPGDLPL
;
A
#
# COMPACT_ATOMS: atom_id res chain seq x y z
N THR A 1 2.48 -6.98 -0.73
CA THR A 1 3.53 -6.47 -1.62
C THR A 1 4.23 -5.33 -0.90
N ASP A 2 5.42 -4.96 -1.33
CA ASP A 2 6.11 -3.76 -0.85
C ASP A 2 5.49 -2.46 -1.41
N PHE A 3 6.12 -1.33 -1.09
CA PHE A 3 5.71 0.00 -1.54
C PHE A 3 5.91 0.24 -3.05
N GLN A 4 6.65 -0.63 -3.74
CA GLN A 4 6.83 -0.60 -5.20
C GLN A 4 5.82 -1.52 -5.90
N GLY A 5 5.08 -2.33 -5.14
CA GLY A 5 4.12 -3.31 -5.67
C GLY A 5 4.72 -4.70 -5.95
N ASN A 6 5.98 -4.93 -5.56
CA ASN A 6 6.64 -6.22 -5.71
C ASN A 6 6.25 -7.16 -4.56
N LEU A 7 6.32 -8.46 -4.81
CA LEU A 7 6.19 -9.44 -3.73
C LEU A 7 7.42 -9.37 -2.83
N PHE A 8 7.23 -9.53 -1.53
CA PHE A 8 8.34 -9.85 -0.65
C PHE A 8 8.86 -11.24 -1.01
N GLU A 9 10.18 -11.44 -0.94
CA GLU A 9 10.84 -12.68 -1.37
C GLU A 9 10.19 -13.94 -0.77
N GLY A 10 10.02 -13.97 0.55
CA GLY A 10 9.35 -15.10 1.23
C GLY A 10 7.88 -15.25 0.83
N SER A 11 7.17 -14.15 0.60
CA SER A 11 5.77 -14.19 0.17
C SER A 11 5.61 -14.79 -1.22
N GLN A 12 6.57 -14.62 -2.13
CA GLN A 12 6.51 -15.23 -3.46
C GLN A 12 6.48 -16.76 -3.39
N GLN A 13 7.32 -17.35 -2.54
CA GLN A 13 7.37 -18.81 -2.35
C GLN A 13 6.10 -19.32 -1.68
N LEU A 14 5.64 -18.63 -0.61
CA LEU A 14 4.41 -19.00 0.09
C LEU A 14 3.19 -18.97 -0.83
N LEU A 15 3.08 -17.97 -1.72
CA LEU A 15 2.00 -17.89 -2.70
C LEU A 15 2.05 -19.03 -3.73
N ALA A 16 3.24 -19.46 -4.14
CA ALA A 16 3.39 -20.55 -5.10
C ALA A 16 2.97 -21.92 -4.53
N TRP A 17 3.08 -22.11 -3.21
CA TRP A 17 2.77 -23.36 -2.53
C TRP A 17 1.42 -23.39 -1.82
N ALA A 18 0.75 -22.26 -1.67
CA ALA A 18 -0.45 -22.18 -0.83
C ALA A 18 -1.65 -22.92 -1.43
N ASP A 19 -2.19 -23.90 -0.68
CA ASP A 19 -3.50 -24.50 -0.98
C ASP A 19 -4.67 -23.55 -0.71
N LYS A 20 -4.48 -22.60 0.23
CA LYS A 20 -5.50 -21.61 0.61
C LYS A 20 -4.90 -20.22 0.70
N LEU A 21 -5.54 -19.28 0.00
CA LEU A 21 -5.21 -17.86 0.06
C LEU A 21 -6.36 -17.07 0.68
N ILE A 22 -6.08 -16.34 1.75
CA ILE A 22 -7.04 -15.42 2.39
C ILE A 22 -6.49 -14.01 2.28
N GLU A 23 -7.24 -13.13 1.62
CA GLU A 23 -6.91 -11.71 1.54
C GLU A 23 -7.40 -11.00 2.81
N ILE A 24 -6.47 -10.36 3.54
CA ILE A 24 -6.79 -9.44 4.63
C ILE A 24 -7.15 -8.09 3.99
N LYS A 25 -8.37 -7.63 4.21
CA LYS A 25 -8.90 -6.42 3.56
C LYS A 25 -8.84 -5.24 4.52
N THR A 26 -8.36 -4.10 4.01
CA THR A 26 -8.53 -2.78 4.62
C THR A 26 -9.25 -1.86 3.64
N ILE A 27 -9.60 -0.66 4.09
CA ILE A 27 -10.32 0.33 3.30
C ILE A 27 -9.35 1.47 2.96
N CYS A 28 -9.25 1.81 1.68
CA CYS A 28 -8.56 3.00 1.22
C CYS A 28 -9.40 4.22 1.60
N HIS A 29 -8.75 5.35 1.86
CA HIS A 29 -9.44 6.60 2.18
C HIS A 29 -10.51 7.02 1.14
N CYS A 30 -10.35 6.67 -0.14
CA CYS A 30 -11.34 6.90 -1.19
C CYS A 30 -12.53 5.91 -1.18
N GLY A 31 -12.72 5.12 -0.11
CA GLY A 31 -13.80 4.14 0.06
C GLY A 31 -13.63 2.81 -0.69
N ARG A 32 -12.56 2.62 -1.45
CA ARG A 32 -12.30 1.37 -2.20
C ARG A 32 -11.49 0.37 -1.37
N LYS A 33 -11.55 -0.92 -1.71
CA LYS A 33 -10.68 -1.95 -1.11
C LYS A 33 -9.21 -1.56 -1.27
N ALA A 34 -8.47 -1.49 -0.16
CA ALA A 34 -7.04 -1.28 -0.17
C ALA A 34 -6.30 -2.60 -0.36
N THR A 35 -5.33 -2.60 -1.27
CA THR A 35 -4.53 -3.78 -1.64
C THR A 35 -3.06 -3.43 -1.90
N MET A 36 -2.69 -2.15 -1.77
CA MET A 36 -1.36 -1.62 -2.05
C MET A 36 -0.93 -0.76 -0.87
N VAL A 37 0.37 -0.51 -0.73
CA VAL A 37 0.94 0.36 0.31
C VAL A 37 1.72 1.46 -0.38
N LEU A 38 1.45 2.73 -0.05
CA LEU A 38 2.30 3.85 -0.40
C LEU A 38 3.31 4.10 0.72
N ARG A 39 4.55 4.43 0.36
CA ARG A 39 5.56 4.95 1.28
C ARG A 39 5.70 6.46 1.10
N THR A 40 5.76 7.21 2.19
CA THR A 40 6.02 8.66 2.19
C THR A 40 7.32 9.00 2.89
N ASP A 41 8.00 10.05 2.41
CA ASP A 41 9.14 10.65 3.10
C ASP A 41 8.68 11.54 4.26
N GLU A 42 9.63 12.14 4.99
CA GLU A 42 9.35 13.04 6.12
C GLU A 42 8.60 14.31 5.74
N VAL A 43 8.56 14.66 4.46
CA VAL A 43 7.92 15.84 3.91
C VAL A 43 6.53 15.48 3.33
N GLY A 44 6.15 14.20 3.33
CA GLY A 44 4.88 13.69 2.84
C GLY A 44 4.87 13.36 1.34
N ASN A 45 6.01 13.38 0.66
CA ASN A 45 6.09 12.99 -0.75
C ASN A 45 6.08 11.47 -0.89
N VAL A 46 5.38 10.98 -1.92
CA VAL A 46 5.36 9.55 -2.23
C VAL A 46 6.71 9.10 -2.77
N VAL A 47 7.28 8.10 -2.10
CA VAL A 47 8.53 7.45 -2.49
C VAL A 47 8.21 6.28 -3.42
N ARG A 48 8.90 6.23 -4.58
CA ARG A 48 8.72 5.18 -5.60
C ARG A 48 9.91 4.23 -5.74
N GLU A 49 11.06 4.61 -5.20
CA GLU A 49 12.31 3.87 -5.29
C GLU A 49 13.03 3.85 -3.94
N GLY A 50 14.09 3.07 -3.83
CA GLY A 50 14.90 2.90 -2.62
C GLY A 50 14.71 1.55 -1.95
N GLU A 51 15.36 1.39 -0.79
CA GLU A 51 15.40 0.12 -0.08
C GLU A 51 14.00 -0.36 0.30
N GLN A 52 13.77 -1.67 0.13
CA GLN A 52 12.49 -2.32 0.43
C GLN A 52 12.21 -2.36 1.94
N VAL A 53 13.26 -2.44 2.75
CA VAL A 53 13.18 -2.56 4.21
C VAL A 53 13.54 -1.24 4.85
N GLU A 54 12.56 -0.62 5.51
CA GLU A 54 12.76 0.59 6.28
C GLU A 54 11.80 0.60 7.47
N ILE A 55 12.34 0.76 8.68
CA ILE A 55 11.54 0.78 9.90
C ILE A 55 10.92 2.17 10.04
N GLY A 56 9.60 2.25 9.89
CA GLY A 56 8.81 3.46 10.05
C GLY A 56 7.39 3.13 10.52
N GLY A 57 6.75 4.08 11.21
CA GLY A 57 5.38 3.94 11.71
C GLY A 57 4.30 4.29 10.67
N ASN A 58 3.07 4.51 11.15
CA ASN A 58 1.92 4.89 10.33
C ASN A 58 2.12 6.20 9.52
N ASP A 59 3.06 7.04 9.94
CA ASP A 59 3.37 8.31 9.29
C ASP A 59 4.14 8.12 7.97
N ARG A 60 4.65 6.91 7.71
CA ARG A 60 5.40 6.57 6.48
C ARG A 60 4.68 5.60 5.55
N TYR A 61 3.68 4.85 6.02
CA TYR A 61 3.05 3.81 5.23
C TYR A 61 1.52 3.90 5.25
N THR A 62 0.93 4.11 4.07
CA THR A 62 -0.53 4.20 3.92
C THR A 62 -1.08 3.09 3.05
N SER A 63 -2.04 2.33 3.56
CA SER A 63 -2.76 1.32 2.80
C SER A 63 -3.77 1.97 1.86
N VAL A 64 -3.67 1.71 0.56
CA VAL A 64 -4.50 2.34 -0.47
C VAL A 64 -4.98 1.36 -1.55
N CYS A 65 -5.97 1.78 -2.33
CA CYS A 65 -6.41 1.05 -3.50
C CYS A 65 -5.41 1.21 -4.66
N ARG A 66 -5.50 0.35 -5.68
CA ARG A 66 -4.60 0.39 -6.84
C ARG A 66 -4.61 1.72 -7.61
N LYS A 67 -5.76 2.42 -7.64
CA LYS A 67 -5.88 3.74 -8.28
C LYS A 67 -5.05 4.78 -7.54
N CYS A 68 -5.31 4.95 -6.24
CA CYS A 68 -4.57 5.86 -5.37
C CYS A 68 -3.07 5.53 -5.34
N PHE A 69 -2.71 4.24 -5.39
CA PHE A 69 -1.32 3.83 -5.53
C PHE A 69 -0.68 4.36 -6.81
N LYS A 70 -1.34 4.21 -7.96
CA LYS A 70 -0.82 4.69 -9.25
C LYS A 70 -0.71 6.21 -9.29
N GLU A 71 -1.69 6.91 -8.72
CA GLU A 71 -1.77 8.38 -8.71
C GLU A 71 -0.93 9.03 -7.60
N GLY A 72 -0.40 8.26 -6.64
CA GLY A 72 0.39 8.79 -5.53
C GLY A 72 -0.46 9.52 -4.48
N MET A 73 -1.71 9.14 -4.32
CA MET A 73 -2.64 9.79 -3.39
C MET A 73 -2.56 9.14 -2.01
N ALA A 74 -1.61 9.60 -1.19
CA ALA A 74 -1.45 9.14 0.20
C ALA A 74 -2.58 9.65 1.12
N ASN A 75 -3.16 10.82 0.81
CA ASN A 75 -4.17 11.47 1.65
C ASN A 75 -5.51 11.61 0.92
N PRO A 76 -6.64 11.73 1.67
CA PRO A 76 -7.96 11.99 1.09
C PRO A 76 -7.98 13.33 0.36
N GLN A 77 -8.67 13.41 -0.79
CA GLN A 77 -8.96 14.68 -1.44
C GLN A 77 -10.35 15.21 -1.06
N PRO A 78 -10.59 16.54 -1.14
CA PRO A 78 -11.91 17.11 -0.96
C PRO A 78 -12.88 16.55 -2.02
N GLY A 79 -13.70 15.56 -1.63
CA GLY A 79 -14.57 14.81 -2.53
C GLY A 79 -14.55 13.29 -2.32
N ASP A 80 -13.55 12.77 -1.61
CA ASP A 80 -13.41 11.33 -1.29
C ASP A 80 -14.12 10.91 0.02
N LEU A 81 -14.91 11.81 0.64
CA LEU A 81 -15.70 11.48 1.83
C LEU A 81 -16.72 10.38 1.49
N PRO A 82 -16.79 9.30 2.27
CA PRO A 82 -17.91 8.38 2.15
C PRO A 82 -19.16 9.16 2.58
N LEU A 83 -20.21 9.10 1.76
CA LEU A 83 -21.55 9.36 2.28
C LEU A 83 -21.84 8.39 3.44
#